data_AF-A0A971GTS1-F1
#
_entry.id   AF-A0A971GTS1-F1
#
_cell.length_a   1.000
_cell.length_b   1.000
_cell.length_c   1.000
_cell.angle_alpha   90.00
_cell.angle_beta   90.00
_cell.angle_gamma   90.00
#
_symmetry.space_group_name_H-M   'P 1'
#
loop_
_entity.id
_entity.type
_entity.pdbx_description
1 polymer ?
#
loop_
_entity_poly.entity_id
_entity_poly.type
_entity_poly.pdbx_seq_one_letter_code
_entity_poly.pdbx_strand_id
1 'polypeptide(L)' 'MPVEFKPGCQRPAIAKPTIEIAPLGLDIRKEQPAMVQVGKPAPEFTAAGFHNGKFANFSLSEFKGKWVLVCFYPGDFTFV' A
#
# COMPACT_ATOMS: atom_id res chain seq x y z
N MET A 1 -7.07 -8.59 10.52
CA MET A 1 -7.64 -7.53 11.38
C MET A 1 -6.61 -6.43 11.35
N PRO A 2 -6.98 -5.22 10.90
CA PRO A 2 -6.03 -4.14 10.69
C PRO A 2 -5.27 -3.81 11.97
N VAL A 3 -3.98 -3.54 11.86
CA VAL A 3 -3.15 -3.23 13.03
C VAL A 3 -3.40 -1.78 13.44
N GLU A 4 -4.05 -1.59 14.58
CA GLU A 4 -4.32 -0.26 15.16
C GLU A 4 -3.00 0.41 15.60
N PHE A 5 -2.88 1.71 15.40
CA PHE A 5 -1.73 2.48 15.88
C PHE A 5 -2.16 3.83 16.43
N LYS A 6 -1.34 4.38 17.35
CA LYS A 6 -1.58 5.71 17.92
C LYS A 6 -1.14 6.78 16.91
N PRO A 7 -2.03 7.65 16.42
CA PRO A 7 -1.67 8.72 15.52
C PRO A 7 -0.81 9.77 16.24
N GLY A 8 0.13 10.38 15.52
CA GLY A 8 1.01 11.45 16.01
C GLY A 8 1.73 12.14 14.85
N CYS A 9 2.58 13.14 15.12
CA CYS A 9 3.34 13.87 14.09
C CYS A 9 4.43 13.01 13.41
N GLN A 10 4.65 11.77 13.86
CA GLN A 10 5.59 10.86 13.24
C GLN A 10 4.97 10.20 12.01
N ARG A 11 5.68 10.27 10.90
CA ARG A 11 5.33 9.57 9.65
C ARG A 11 5.24 8.06 9.94
N PRO A 12 4.15 7.38 9.59
CA PRO A 12 4.04 5.93 9.72
C PRO A 12 5.19 5.23 8.99
N ALA A 13 5.72 4.17 9.60
CA ALA A 13 6.76 3.37 8.97
C ALA A 13 6.20 2.73 7.70
N ILE A 14 6.68 3.16 6.53
CA ILE A 14 6.38 2.49 5.27
C ILE A 14 7.15 1.17 5.32
N ALA A 15 6.43 0.06 5.44
CA ALA A 15 7.00 -1.27 5.27
C ALA A 15 7.40 -1.45 3.80
N LYS A 16 8.55 -0.90 3.41
CA LYS A 16 9.21 -1.29 2.17
C LYS A 16 9.68 -2.73 2.35
N PRO A 17 9.47 -3.64 1.40
CA PRO A 17 10.14 -4.92 1.43
C PRO A 17 11.65 -4.66 1.38
N THR A 18 12.36 -5.03 2.45
CA THR A 18 13.82 -5.10 2.45
C THR A 18 14.20 -6.20 1.46
N ILE A 19 14.60 -5.80 0.25
CA ILE A 19 15.33 -6.69 -0.64
C ILE A 19 16.73 -6.78 -0.04
N GLU A 20 17.06 -7.89 0.60
CA GLU A 20 18.42 -8.21 1.00
C GLU A 20 19.26 -8.40 -0.28
N ILE A 21 20.13 -7.43 -0.56
CA ILE A 21 21.00 -7.46 -1.74
C ILE A 21 22.20 -8.35 -1.40
N ALA A 22 22.12 -9.65 -1.68
CA ALA A 22 23.31 -10.48 -1.84
C ALA A 22 23.97 -10.13 -3.19
N PRO A 23 25.29 -9.86 -3.28
CA PRO A 23 25.88 -9.35 -4.51
C PRO A 23 26.22 -10.53 -5.43
N LEU A 24 25.30 -10.89 -6.32
CA LEU A 24 25.67 -11.57 -7.57
C LEU A 24 25.05 -10.77 -8.71
N GLY A 25 25.92 -10.29 -9.60
CA GLY A 25 25.63 -9.26 -10.61
C GLY A 25 24.33 -9.48 -11.37
N LEU A 26 23.52 -8.42 -11.47
CA LEU A 26 22.27 -8.43 -12.21
C LEU A 26 22.11 -7.11 -12.95
N ASP A 27 21.77 -7.26 -14.23
CA ASP A 27 21.46 -6.22 -15.20
C ASP A 27 20.67 -5.07 -14.59
N ILE A 28 21.06 -3.85 -14.95
CA ILE A 28 20.29 -2.63 -14.71
C ILE A 28 19.01 -2.72 -15.54
N ARG A 29 18.03 -3.48 -15.05
CA ARG A 29 16.65 -3.46 -15.55
C ARG A 29 16.15 -2.06 -15.22
N LYS A 30 15.85 -1.27 -16.26
CA LYS A 30 15.05 -0.04 -16.13
C LYS A 30 13.93 -0.31 -15.12
N GLU A 31 13.88 0.44 -14.02
CA GLU A 31 12.69 0.50 -13.17
C GLU A 31 11.57 1.09 -14.02
N GLN A 32 10.91 0.22 -14.79
CA GLN A 32 9.61 0.54 -15.34
C GLN A 32 8.64 0.54 -14.17
N PRO A 33 7.94 1.65 -13.89
CA PRO A 33 6.89 1.64 -12.89
C PRO A 33 5.93 0.50 -13.26
N ALA A 34 5.73 -0.43 -12.34
CA ALA A 34 4.87 -1.58 -12.57
C ALA A 34 3.43 -1.07 -12.80
N MET A 35 3.01 -1.04 -14.05
CA MET A 35 1.66 -0.66 -14.43
C MET A 35 0.68 -1.73 -13.93
N VAL A 36 -0.48 -1.31 -13.45
CA VAL A 36 -1.55 -2.25 -13.06
C VAL A 36 -2.03 -3.01 -14.30
N GLN A 37 -2.04 -4.34 -14.24
CA GLN A 37 -2.43 -5.21 -15.35
C GLN A 37 -3.74 -5.94 -15.03
N VAL A 38 -4.70 -5.87 -15.96
CA VAL A 38 -5.98 -6.59 -15.84
C VAL A 38 -5.73 -8.11 -15.88
N GLY A 39 -6.41 -8.85 -15.00
CA GLY A 39 -6.29 -10.30 -14.91
C GLY A 39 -5.01 -10.81 -14.22
N LYS A 40 -4.10 -9.91 -13.83
CA LYS A 40 -2.97 -10.23 -12.95
C LYS A 40 -3.31 -9.93 -11.50
N PRO A 41 -2.61 -10.55 -10.53
CA PRO A 41 -2.74 -10.16 -9.13
C PRO A 41 -2.48 -8.66 -8.96
N ALA A 42 -3.33 -7.99 -8.21
CA ALA A 42 -3.14 -6.59 -7.87
C ALA A 42 -1.83 -6.40 -7.07
N PRO A 43 -1.08 -5.31 -7.27
CA PRO A 43 0.12 -5.03 -6.49
C PRO A 43 -0.20 -4.98 -5.00
N GLU A 44 0.60 -5.69 -4.20
CA GLU A 44 0.47 -5.63 -2.74
C GLU A 44 0.84 -4.23 -2.24
N PHE A 45 0.01 -3.68 -1.37
CA PHE A 45 0.28 -2.44 -0.68
C PHE A 45 -0.24 -2.49 0.75
N THR A 46 0.37 -1.67 1.60
CA THR A 46 -0.10 -1.38 2.95
C THR A 46 -0.20 0.12 3.12
N ALA A 47 -1.34 0.59 3.60
CA ALA A 47 -1.61 2.00 3.80
C ALA A 47 -2.21 2.24 5.17
N ALA A 48 -1.85 3.37 5.79
CA ALA A 48 -2.56 3.87 6.95
C ALA A 48 -3.92 4.40 6.51
N GLY A 49 -4.96 4.11 7.28
CA GLY A 49 -6.32 4.57 7.03
C GLY A 49 -7.07 4.86 8.33
N PHE A 50 -8.20 5.53 8.20
CA PHE A 50 -9.13 5.79 9.29
C PHE A 50 -10.43 5.03 9.06
N HIS A 51 -10.83 4.21 10.03
CA HIS A 51 -12.05 3.40 9.95
C HIS A 51 -12.67 3.26 11.35
N ASN A 52 -13.98 3.46 11.45
CA ASN A 52 -14.74 3.34 12.69
C ASN A 52 -14.13 4.09 13.89
N GLY A 53 -13.67 5.32 13.68
CA GLY A 53 -13.10 6.15 14.75
C GLY A 53 -11.63 5.86 15.08
N LYS A 54 -10.97 4.96 14.35
CA LYS A 54 -9.62 4.48 14.68
C LYS A 54 -8.67 4.57 13.48
N PHE A 55 -7.40 4.80 13.79
CA PHE A 55 -6.31 4.71 12.83
C PHE A 55 -5.73 3.30 12.83
N ALA A 56 -5.61 2.70 11.65
CA ALA A 56 -5.02 1.39 11.47
C ALA A 56 -4.27 1.29 10.15
N ASN A 57 -3.33 0.34 10.08
CA ASN A 57 -2.69 -0.06 8.84
C ASN A 57 -3.52 -1.16 8.18
N PHE A 58 -3.81 -0.97 6.90
CA PHE A 58 -4.58 -1.89 6.06
C PHE A 58 -3.68 -2.44 4.97
N SER A 59 -3.54 -3.76 4.92
CA SER A 59 -2.86 -4.45 3.82
C SER A 59 -3.88 -5.05 2.85
N LEU A 60 -3.60 -5.00 1.55
CA LEU A 60 -4.49 -5.59 0.52
C LEU A 60 -4.70 -7.10 0.76
N SER A 61 -3.66 -7.79 1.22
CA SER A 61 -3.69 -9.21 1.58
C SER A 61 -4.75 -9.59 2.63
N GLU A 62 -5.15 -8.68 3.52
CA GLU A 62 -6.18 -8.93 4.54
C GLU A 62 -7.59 -9.08 3.96
N PHE A 63 -7.80 -8.59 2.73
CA PHE A 63 -9.09 -8.61 2.05
C PHE A 63 -9.24 -9.75 1.05
N LYS A 64 -8.28 -10.68 0.99
CA LYS A 64 -8.35 -11.86 0.12
C LYS A 64 -9.64 -12.66 0.39
N GLY A 65 -10.27 -13.11 -0.69
CA GLY A 65 -11.55 -13.82 -0.64
C GLY A 65 -12.79 -12.92 -0.63
N LYS A 66 -12.62 -11.59 -0.62
CA LYS A 66 -13.71 -10.62 -0.80
C LYS A 66 -13.47 -9.80 -2.07
N TRP A 67 -14.55 -9.30 -2.65
CA TRP A 67 -14.44 -8.27 -3.68
C TRP A 67 -14.02 -6.94 -3.03
N VAL A 68 -13.01 -6.30 -3.60
CA VAL A 68 -12.44 -5.05 -3.10
C VAL A 68 -12.47 -4.01 -4.22
N LEU A 69 -13.01 -2.84 -3.93
CA LEU A 69 -12.94 -1.66 -4.79
C LEU A 69 -11.92 -0.68 -4.20
N VAL A 70 -10.87 -0.37 -4.94
CA VAL A 70 -9.88 0.65 -4.57
C VAL A 70 -10.11 1.87 -5.45
N CYS A 71 -10.42 3.02 -4.85
CA CYS A 71 -10.68 4.27 -5.55
C CYS A 71 -9.63 5.32 -5.15
N PHE A 72 -9.04 5.97 -6.14
CA PHE A 72 -8.18 7.14 -5.94
C PHE A 72 -8.99 8.38 -6.30
N TYR A 73 -9.01 9.37 -5.41
CA TYR A 73 -9.68 10.64 -5.66
C TYR A 73 -8.70 11.80 -5.40
N PRO A 74 -8.91 12.99 -6.01
CA PRO A 74 -7.89 14.04 -6.06
C PRO A 74 -7.52 14.66 -4.71
N GLY A 75 -8.47 14.78 -3.78
CA GLY A 75 -8.22 15.35 -2.46
C GLY A 75 -9.49 15.59 -1.65
N ASP A 76 -9.31 15.74 -0.34
CA ASP A 76 -10.36 16.13 0.61
C ASP A 76 -10.62 17.63 0.54
N PHE A 77 -11.86 18.05 0.83
CA PHE A 77 -12.28 19.46 0.89
C PHE A 77 -11.94 20.28 -0.36
N THR A 78 -12.04 19.66 -1.54
CA THR A 78 -11.91 20.34 -2.83
C THR A 78 -13.23 21.04 -3.23
N PHE A 79 -13.19 21.84 -4.30
CA PHE A 79 -14.29 22.71 -4.70
C PHE A 79 -15.52 21.91 -5.19
N VAL A 80 -16.71 22.41 -4.82
CA VAL A 80 -18.03 22.05 -5.37
C VAL A 80 -18.58 23.19 -6.22
#